data_AF-A0A6J8BP15-F1
#
_entry.id   AF-A0A6J8BP15-F1
#
_cell.length_a   1.000
_cell.length_b   1.000
_cell.length_c   1.000
_cell.angle_alpha   90.00
_cell.angle_beta   90.00
_cell.angle_gamma   90.00
#
_symmetry.space_group_name_H-M   'P 1'
#
loop_
_entity.id
_entity.type
_entity.pdbx_description
1 polymer ?
#
loop_
_entity_poly.entity_id
_entity_poly.type
_entity_poly.pdbx_seq_one_letter_code
_entity_poly.pdbx_strand_id
1 'polypeptide(L)'
;MDNQDTPITFEDIGITKTPKLADTRLGKRRVFKDIDKKEIAFSTVACVSLVAALILAIVKIVGLANDNNTKDPDFTFALIVIINTIFCLYYVLNGVLAERPYEILVFVIANIIVWIYVIANYAIRPGDIKLIRLIISCVLSPVLIVLGILIAKLYNDSGKLIFRTVGANTDQQIMCKTMFAFFGLLKFDLQLGLSMVVLILTNGTKTDTQDIVILSIGPVYTVICFLLGYLSVRWENRKLAIAFGISLLTQPGYILYKIIQTGENINDGNLALAATTFTCAALALIIRIAVAIFAVRTYLNFGYGLSEKVFPMSKHRSVTDGSKDMPDSPTRHSEEGLKKDDS
;
A
#
# COMPACT_ATOMS: atom_id res chain seq x y z
N MET A 1 16.92 -40.32 -38.03
CA MET A 1 17.60 -41.21 -37.07
C MET A 1 18.97 -40.60 -36.82
N ASP A 2 19.18 -39.82 -35.77
CA ASP A 2 18.31 -39.69 -34.60
C ASP A 2 17.09 -38.75 -34.79
N ASN A 3 16.35 -38.47 -33.70
CA ASN A 3 15.06 -37.80 -33.66
C ASN A 3 14.91 -36.92 -32.41
N GLN A 4 14.59 -35.62 -32.57
CA GLN A 4 13.59 -34.88 -31.78
C GLN A 4 13.55 -33.39 -32.15
N ASP A 5 12.38 -32.92 -32.60
CA ASP A 5 12.03 -31.50 -32.65
C ASP A 5 11.81 -30.96 -31.21
N THR A 6 12.89 -30.64 -30.49
CA THR A 6 12.78 -29.91 -29.22
C THR A 6 12.17 -28.54 -29.48
N PRO A 7 11.00 -28.19 -28.91
CA PRO A 7 10.37 -26.91 -29.18
C PRO A 7 11.26 -25.78 -28.67
N ILE A 8 11.56 -24.81 -29.55
CA ILE A 8 12.48 -23.69 -29.27
C ILE A 8 12.04 -23.00 -27.96
N THR A 9 12.91 -23.07 -26.95
CA THR A 9 12.64 -22.52 -25.63
C THR A 9 12.91 -21.02 -25.67
N PHE A 10 12.20 -20.23 -24.86
CA PHE A 10 12.44 -18.78 -24.76
C PHE A 10 13.91 -18.43 -24.45
N GLU A 11 14.65 -19.32 -23.79
CA GLU A 11 16.09 -19.17 -23.53
C GLU A 11 16.95 -19.24 -24.81
N ASP A 12 16.58 -20.07 -25.78
CA ASP A 12 17.26 -20.20 -27.08
C ASP A 12 17.10 -18.93 -27.94
N ILE A 13 16.03 -18.17 -27.69
CA ILE A 13 15.75 -16.85 -28.29
C ILE A 13 16.39 -15.71 -27.48
N GLY A 14 17.24 -16.01 -26.50
CA GLY A 14 17.89 -15.02 -25.62
C GLY A 14 16.95 -14.35 -24.61
N ILE A 15 15.70 -14.78 -24.51
CA ILE A 15 14.71 -14.21 -23.59
C ILE A 15 14.92 -14.85 -22.22
N THR A 16 15.76 -14.20 -21.41
CA THR A 16 16.01 -14.58 -20.01
C THR A 16 14.72 -14.84 -19.25
N LYS A 17 14.61 -16.02 -18.61
CA LYS A 17 13.43 -16.44 -17.84
C LYS A 17 13.02 -15.34 -16.86
N THR A 18 11.83 -14.78 -17.06
CA THR A 18 11.27 -13.79 -16.15
C THR A 18 11.03 -14.45 -14.78
N PRO A 19 11.36 -13.78 -13.66
CA PRO A 19 11.30 -14.39 -12.33
C PRO A 19 9.88 -14.88 -12.02
N LYS A 20 9.78 -16.11 -11.48
CA LYS A 20 8.50 -16.78 -11.26
C LYS A 20 7.73 -16.04 -10.16
N LEU A 21 6.60 -15.46 -10.53
CA LEU A 21 5.68 -14.85 -9.59
C LEU A 21 4.88 -15.92 -8.85
N ALA A 22 4.64 -15.69 -7.56
CA ALA A 22 3.55 -16.31 -6.83
C ALA A 22 2.31 -15.41 -6.91
N ASP A 23 1.20 -15.93 -7.43
CA ASP A 23 -0.10 -15.27 -7.31
C ASP A 23 -0.57 -15.32 -5.86
N THR A 24 -0.77 -14.14 -5.26
CA THR A 24 -1.24 -13.97 -3.88
C THR A 24 -2.59 -13.26 -3.88
N ARG A 25 -3.42 -13.39 -2.84
CA ARG A 25 -4.69 -12.64 -2.70
C ARG A 25 -4.55 -11.10 -2.76
N LEU A 26 -3.33 -10.56 -2.65
CA LEU A 26 -2.98 -9.14 -2.77
C LEU A 26 -2.38 -8.76 -4.15
N GLY A 27 -2.36 -9.70 -5.10
CA GLY A 27 -1.72 -9.62 -6.40
C GLY A 27 -0.44 -10.45 -6.52
N LYS A 28 0.19 -10.38 -7.70
CA LYS A 28 1.45 -11.03 -8.05
C LYS A 28 2.63 -10.55 -7.20
N ARG A 29 3.49 -11.46 -6.72
CA ARG A 29 4.72 -11.18 -5.94
C ARG A 29 5.92 -12.00 -6.45
N ARG A 30 7.13 -11.42 -6.46
CA ARG A 30 8.40 -12.13 -6.70
C ARG A 30 8.72 -13.08 -5.53
N VAL A 31 9.52 -14.11 -5.79
CA VAL A 31 10.18 -14.92 -4.75
C VAL A 31 11.39 -14.14 -4.21
N PHE A 32 11.70 -14.27 -2.92
CA PHE A 32 12.81 -13.56 -2.25
C PHE A 32 14.21 -13.78 -2.87
N LYS A 33 14.39 -14.82 -3.69
CA LYS A 33 15.65 -15.11 -4.41
C LYS A 33 15.85 -14.25 -5.67
N ASP A 34 14.80 -13.61 -6.17
CA ASP A 34 14.79 -12.88 -7.45
C ASP A 34 14.86 -11.34 -7.23
N ILE A 35 15.47 -10.92 -6.13
CA ILE A 35 15.60 -9.52 -5.68
C ILE A 35 17.00 -9.01 -6.05
N ASP A 36 17.10 -7.83 -6.67
CA ASP A 36 18.40 -7.25 -7.06
C ASP A 36 19.21 -6.80 -5.82
N LYS A 37 20.54 -6.82 -5.94
CA LYS A 37 21.47 -6.42 -4.86
C LYS A 37 21.17 -5.00 -4.32
N LYS A 38 20.69 -4.08 -5.18
CA LYS A 38 20.30 -2.72 -4.77
C LYS A 38 19.00 -2.70 -3.96
N GLU A 39 18.04 -3.53 -4.35
CA GLU A 39 16.76 -3.70 -3.64
C GLU A 39 16.98 -4.38 -2.28
N ILE A 40 17.87 -5.37 -2.20
CA ILE A 40 18.30 -5.99 -0.93
C ILE A 40 18.92 -4.92 -0.03
N ALA A 41 19.92 -4.17 -0.52
CA ALA A 41 20.60 -3.15 0.28
C ALA A 41 19.62 -2.10 0.84
N PHE A 42 18.71 -1.58 0.01
CA PHE A 42 17.64 -0.68 0.46
C PHE A 42 16.74 -1.32 1.53
N SER A 43 16.25 -2.53 1.28
CA SER A 43 15.37 -3.25 2.19
C SER A 43 16.04 -3.54 3.55
N THR A 44 17.31 -3.93 3.55
CA THR A 44 18.10 -4.14 4.77
C THR A 44 18.28 -2.84 5.56
N VAL A 45 18.71 -1.75 4.93
CA VAL A 45 18.87 -0.44 5.61
C VAL A 45 17.53 0.06 6.15
N ALA A 46 16.44 -0.14 5.40
CA ALA A 46 15.10 0.25 5.83
C ALA A 46 14.64 -0.56 7.04
N CYS A 47 14.77 -1.88 7.02
CA CYS A 47 14.44 -2.75 8.16
C CYS A 47 15.28 -2.40 9.40
N VAL A 48 16.58 -2.13 9.27
CA VAL A 48 17.44 -1.68 10.39
C VAL A 48 16.95 -0.35 10.96
N SER A 49 16.64 0.64 10.11
CA SER A 49 16.13 1.94 10.56
C SER A 49 14.76 1.84 11.24
N LEU A 50 13.88 0.96 10.75
CA LEU A 50 12.54 0.74 11.31
C LEU A 50 12.62 0.00 12.66
N VAL A 51 13.51 -1.00 12.79
CA VAL A 51 13.77 -1.69 14.07
C VAL A 51 14.35 -0.71 15.10
N ALA A 52 15.31 0.15 14.71
CA ALA A 52 15.85 1.18 15.60
C ALA A 52 14.76 2.19 16.06
N ALA A 53 13.91 2.65 15.15
CA ALA A 53 12.78 3.53 15.47
C ALA A 53 11.76 2.86 16.42
N LEU A 54 11.46 1.58 16.20
CA LEU A 54 10.55 0.79 17.04
C LEU A 54 11.10 0.61 18.46
N ILE A 55 12.38 0.22 18.59
CA ILE A 55 13.04 0.03 19.89
C ILE A 55 13.03 1.34 20.68
N LEU A 56 13.40 2.46 20.07
CA LEU A 56 13.41 3.77 20.74
C LEU A 56 12.00 4.23 21.18
N ALA A 57 10.97 3.94 20.38
CA ALA A 57 9.58 4.23 20.76
C ALA A 57 9.11 3.35 21.93
N ILE A 58 9.43 2.05 21.93
CA ILE A 58 9.10 1.12 23.03
C ILE A 58 9.82 1.54 24.32
N VAL A 59 11.13 1.81 24.26
CA VAL A 59 11.93 2.26 25.41
C VAL A 59 11.34 3.54 26.02
N LYS A 60 10.91 4.50 25.19
CA LYS A 60 10.27 5.73 25.66
C LYS A 60 8.90 5.48 26.31
N ILE A 61 8.09 4.56 25.79
CA ILE A 61 6.81 4.17 26.42
C ILE A 61 7.04 3.47 27.77
N VAL A 62 8.00 2.54 27.84
CA VAL A 62 8.32 1.81 29.09
C VAL A 62 8.84 2.75 30.17
N GLY A 63 9.71 3.71 29.82
CA GLY A 63 10.15 4.76 30.75
C GLY A 63 8.96 5.58 31.31
N LEU A 64 8.12 6.13 30.42
CA LEU A 64 6.94 6.91 30.83
C LEU A 64 5.92 6.11 31.65
N ALA A 65 5.82 4.79 31.43
CA ALA A 65 4.98 3.90 32.22
C ALA A 65 5.56 3.67 33.63
N ASN A 66 6.86 3.39 33.74
CA ASN A 66 7.54 3.22 35.03
C ASN A 66 7.48 4.49 35.90
N ASP A 67 7.67 5.66 35.28
CA ASP A 67 7.58 6.97 35.95
C ASP A 67 6.13 7.36 36.32
N ASN A 68 5.12 6.52 35.99
CA ASN A 68 3.68 6.83 36.09
C ASN A 68 3.28 8.14 35.35
N ASN A 69 4.11 8.60 34.42
CA ASN A 69 3.95 9.84 33.67
C ASN A 69 3.41 9.59 32.26
N THR A 70 2.39 8.74 32.17
CA THR A 70 1.61 8.46 30.93
C THR A 70 0.90 9.70 30.35
N LYS A 71 1.00 10.85 31.03
CA LYS A 71 0.39 12.14 30.68
C LYS A 71 1.26 12.99 29.76
N ASP A 72 2.57 12.73 29.70
CA ASP A 72 3.50 13.51 28.85
C ASP A 72 3.17 13.30 27.36
N PRO A 73 3.10 14.35 26.53
CA PRO A 73 2.82 14.24 25.09
C PRO A 73 3.82 13.34 24.34
N ASP A 74 5.02 13.08 24.90
CA ASP A 74 5.95 12.07 24.39
C ASP A 74 5.35 10.66 24.29
N PHE A 75 4.33 10.31 25.08
CA PHE A 75 3.63 9.01 24.97
C PHE A 75 2.88 8.88 23.64
N THR A 76 2.04 9.88 23.32
CA THR A 76 1.27 9.96 22.08
C THR A 76 2.18 9.99 20.86
N PHE A 77 3.30 10.71 20.95
CA PHE A 77 4.34 10.70 19.95
C PHE A 77 4.97 9.32 19.71
N ALA A 78 5.22 8.54 20.76
CA ALA A 78 5.75 7.19 20.61
C ALA A 78 4.74 6.24 19.93
N LEU A 79 3.44 6.34 20.26
CA LEU A 79 2.38 5.57 19.59
C LEU A 79 2.27 5.88 18.09
N ILE A 80 2.27 7.15 17.70
CA ILE A 80 2.25 7.58 16.29
C ILE A 80 3.45 7.00 15.54
N VAL A 81 4.62 6.94 16.18
CA VAL A 81 5.85 6.41 15.59
C VAL A 81 5.79 4.89 15.43
N ILE A 82 5.21 4.16 16.38
CA ILE A 82 4.98 2.71 16.25
C ILE A 82 4.03 2.43 15.06
N ILE A 83 2.91 3.14 14.95
CA ILE A 83 1.95 3.00 13.84
C ILE A 83 2.64 3.29 12.50
N ASN A 84 3.33 4.43 12.38
CA ASN A 84 4.06 4.79 11.16
C ASN A 84 5.13 3.77 10.80
N THR A 85 5.82 3.19 11.79
CA THR A 85 6.85 2.15 11.58
C THR A 85 6.25 0.86 11.02
N ILE A 86 5.08 0.43 11.51
CA ILE A 86 4.37 -0.75 11.01
C ILE A 86 3.93 -0.55 9.56
N PHE A 87 3.36 0.62 9.22
CA PHE A 87 3.01 0.95 7.83
C PHE A 87 4.23 1.02 6.91
N CYS A 88 5.31 1.65 7.37
CA CYS A 88 6.56 1.73 6.61
C CYS A 88 7.18 0.34 6.34
N LEU A 89 7.16 -0.57 7.32
CA LEU A 89 7.61 -1.96 7.13
C LEU A 89 6.77 -2.69 6.08
N TYR A 90 5.44 -2.51 6.11
CA TYR A 90 4.55 -3.05 5.09
C TYR A 90 4.88 -2.50 3.69
N TYR A 91 5.15 -1.19 3.55
CA TYR A 91 5.48 -0.57 2.26
C TYR A 91 6.83 -1.01 1.70
N VAL A 92 7.86 -1.15 2.54
CA VAL A 92 9.17 -1.67 2.11
C VAL A 92 9.02 -3.10 1.60
N LEU A 93 8.44 -3.98 2.42
CA LEU A 93 8.29 -5.39 2.06
C LEU A 93 7.40 -5.59 0.85
N ASN A 94 6.20 -5.00 0.82
CA ASN A 94 5.27 -5.20 -0.29
C ASN A 94 5.66 -4.40 -1.54
N GLY A 95 6.27 -3.21 -1.39
CA GLY A 95 6.76 -2.40 -2.49
C GLY A 95 7.91 -3.07 -3.25
N VAL A 96 8.88 -3.65 -2.53
CA VAL A 96 9.99 -4.40 -3.16
C VAL A 96 9.50 -5.72 -3.75
N LEU A 97 8.76 -6.55 -2.99
CA LEU A 97 8.32 -7.88 -3.44
C LEU A 97 7.32 -7.85 -4.60
N ALA A 98 6.49 -6.81 -4.69
CA ALA A 98 5.51 -6.65 -5.77
C ALA A 98 5.95 -5.64 -6.85
N GLU A 99 7.18 -5.11 -6.82
CA GLU A 99 7.73 -4.15 -7.79
C GLU A 99 6.88 -2.84 -7.91
N ARG A 100 6.27 -2.38 -6.81
CA ARG A 100 5.28 -1.28 -6.83
C ARG A 100 5.92 0.08 -6.51
N PRO A 101 6.14 0.96 -7.50
CA PRO A 101 6.81 2.25 -7.27
C PRO A 101 6.02 3.14 -6.30
N TYR A 102 4.69 3.17 -6.41
CA TYR A 102 3.84 4.02 -5.56
C TYR A 102 3.90 3.65 -4.07
N GLU A 103 4.10 2.38 -3.72
CA GLU A 103 4.23 1.98 -2.31
C GLU A 103 5.61 2.40 -1.75
N ILE A 104 6.67 2.38 -2.56
CA ILE A 104 7.99 2.90 -2.19
C ILE A 104 7.99 4.44 -2.10
N LEU A 105 7.30 5.14 -3.00
CA LEU A 105 7.13 6.60 -2.90
C LEU A 105 6.38 7.01 -1.63
N VAL A 106 5.32 6.28 -1.25
CA VAL A 106 4.62 6.50 0.04
C VAL A 106 5.57 6.27 1.23
N PHE A 107 6.40 5.24 1.22
CA PHE A 107 7.44 5.04 2.24
C PHE A 107 8.43 6.22 2.32
N VAL A 108 8.92 6.71 1.18
CA VAL A 108 9.84 7.88 1.15
C VAL A 108 9.17 9.12 1.74
N ILE A 109 7.91 9.40 1.37
CA ILE A 109 7.14 10.53 1.90
C ILE A 109 6.95 10.38 3.43
N ALA A 110 6.52 9.20 3.90
CA ALA A 110 6.35 8.90 5.32
C ALA A 110 7.66 9.07 6.12
N ASN A 111 8.79 8.60 5.59
CA ASN A 111 10.12 8.77 6.20
C ASN A 111 10.54 10.25 6.27
N ILE A 112 10.28 11.06 5.22
CA ILE A 112 10.52 12.52 5.25
C ILE A 112 9.72 13.19 6.38
N ILE A 113 8.44 12.86 6.51
CA ILE A 113 7.56 13.43 7.55
C ILE A 113 8.04 13.05 8.94
N VAL A 114 8.38 11.77 9.17
CA VAL A 114 8.90 11.30 10.46
C VAL A 114 10.26 11.95 10.78
N TRP A 115 11.12 12.18 9.79
CA TRP A 115 12.42 12.85 9.98
C TRP A 115 12.26 14.33 10.36
N ILE A 116 11.43 15.09 9.64
CA ILE A 116 11.09 16.49 9.98
C ILE A 116 10.48 16.57 11.38
N TYR A 117 9.57 15.66 11.71
CA TYR A 117 8.96 15.56 13.03
C TYR A 117 10.00 15.29 14.14
N VAL A 118 10.99 14.41 13.90
CA VAL A 118 12.07 14.13 14.88
C VAL A 118 12.93 15.38 15.14
N ILE A 119 13.25 16.13 14.09
CA ILE A 119 13.97 17.41 14.20
C ILE A 119 13.16 18.40 15.05
N ALA A 120 11.87 18.59 14.74
CA ALA A 120 11.00 19.51 15.45
C ALA A 120 10.81 19.14 16.95
N ASN A 121 10.62 17.85 17.25
CA ASN A 121 10.47 17.38 18.63
C ASN A 121 11.73 17.63 19.48
N TYR A 122 12.92 17.40 18.92
CA TYR A 122 14.17 17.73 19.61
C TYR A 122 14.37 19.24 19.79
N ALA A 123 14.05 20.04 18.75
CA ALA A 123 14.22 21.49 18.79
C ALA A 123 13.31 22.20 19.83
N ILE A 124 12.10 21.67 20.08
CA ILE A 124 11.16 22.26 21.05
C ILE A 124 11.46 21.82 22.49
N ARG A 125 11.85 20.55 22.71
CA ARG A 125 12.18 20.02 24.05
C ARG A 125 13.32 19.01 23.94
N PRO A 126 14.59 19.43 24.07
CA PRO A 126 15.75 18.55 23.95
C PRO A 126 15.82 17.54 25.11
N GLY A 127 16.58 16.46 24.90
CA GLY A 127 16.82 15.40 25.88
C GLY A 127 17.43 14.16 25.24
N ASP A 128 18.12 13.33 26.01
CA ASP A 128 19.10 12.37 25.47
C ASP A 128 18.50 11.31 24.54
N ILE A 129 17.35 10.73 24.90
CA ILE A 129 16.63 9.77 24.05
C ILE A 129 16.17 10.43 22.73
N LYS A 130 15.82 11.72 22.75
CA LYS A 130 15.46 12.49 21.55
C LYS A 130 16.69 12.81 20.70
N LEU A 131 17.83 13.11 21.32
CA LEU A 131 19.11 13.33 20.64
C LEU A 131 19.60 12.06 19.93
N ILE A 132 19.60 10.91 20.62
CA ILE A 132 19.96 9.60 20.04
C ILE A 132 19.07 9.29 18.83
N ARG A 133 17.76 9.50 18.97
CA ARG A 133 16.80 9.32 17.87
C ARG A 133 17.03 10.29 16.70
N LEU A 134 17.39 11.54 16.98
CA LEU A 134 17.73 12.54 15.97
C LEU A 134 18.98 12.14 15.19
N ILE A 135 20.06 11.75 15.87
CA ILE A 135 21.31 11.32 15.24
C ILE A 135 21.05 10.12 14.30
N ILE A 136 20.34 9.09 14.79
CA ILE A 136 20.01 7.90 13.98
C ILE A 136 19.15 8.27 12.77
N SER A 137 18.14 9.13 12.93
CA SER A 137 17.29 9.56 11.82
C SER A 137 18.07 10.41 10.80
N CYS A 138 18.94 11.32 11.23
CA CYS A 138 19.75 12.15 10.33
C CYS A 138 20.79 11.34 9.54
N VAL A 139 21.25 10.20 10.03
CA VAL A 139 22.13 9.29 9.28
C VAL A 139 21.33 8.38 8.33
N LEU A 140 20.24 7.77 8.79
CA LEU A 140 19.53 6.74 8.03
C LEU A 140 18.45 7.31 7.07
N SER A 141 17.69 8.34 7.48
CA SER A 141 16.59 8.86 6.67
C SER A 141 17.04 9.42 5.31
N PRO A 142 18.14 10.19 5.16
CA PRO A 142 18.62 10.66 3.86
C PRO A 142 19.02 9.52 2.92
N VAL A 143 19.72 8.49 3.42
CA VAL A 143 20.11 7.31 2.65
C VAL A 143 18.87 6.57 2.12
N LEU A 144 17.84 6.43 2.96
CA LEU A 144 16.57 5.82 2.59
C LEU A 144 15.76 6.64 1.59
N ILE A 145 15.82 7.97 1.65
CA ILE A 145 15.19 8.86 0.67
C ILE A 145 15.85 8.67 -0.70
N VAL A 146 17.18 8.74 -0.78
CA VAL A 146 17.92 8.62 -2.05
C VAL A 146 17.75 7.24 -2.67
N LEU A 147 17.92 6.15 -1.90
CA LEU A 147 17.73 4.78 -2.39
C LEU A 147 16.27 4.50 -2.77
N GLY A 148 15.31 4.97 -1.97
CA GLY A 148 13.89 4.79 -2.23
C GLY A 148 13.43 5.49 -3.51
N ILE A 149 13.88 6.72 -3.75
CA ILE A 149 13.61 7.45 -5.01
C ILE A 149 14.26 6.73 -6.20
N LEU A 150 15.49 6.26 -6.06
CA LEU A 150 16.20 5.54 -7.13
C LEU A 150 15.49 4.23 -7.53
N ILE A 151 15.00 3.45 -6.55
CA ILE A 151 14.27 2.20 -6.81
C ILE A 151 12.86 2.48 -7.33
N ALA A 152 12.15 3.48 -6.78
CA ALA A 152 10.84 3.88 -7.30
C ALA A 152 10.92 4.35 -8.76
N LYS A 153 11.97 5.10 -9.12
CA LYS A 153 12.26 5.46 -10.52
C LYS A 153 12.58 4.22 -11.36
N LEU A 154 13.47 3.35 -10.89
CA LEU A 154 13.82 2.10 -11.59
C LEU A 154 12.59 1.24 -11.92
N TYR A 155 11.62 1.14 -10.99
CA TYR A 155 10.37 0.40 -11.21
C TYR A 155 9.42 1.09 -12.18
N ASN A 156 9.29 2.43 -12.09
CA ASN A 156 8.47 3.20 -13.03
C ASN A 156 9.02 3.12 -14.46
N ASP A 157 10.32 3.31 -14.62
CA ASP A 157 11.01 3.36 -15.90
C ASP A 157 11.13 1.96 -16.52
N SER A 158 11.34 0.92 -15.71
CA SER A 158 11.42 -0.46 -16.22
C SER A 158 10.06 -1.03 -16.62
N GLY A 159 8.92 -0.53 -16.12
CA GLY A 159 7.56 -0.89 -16.53
C GLY A 159 7.10 -2.35 -16.33
N LYS A 160 8.01 -3.28 -15.99
CA LYS A 160 7.83 -4.75 -16.01
C LYS A 160 6.57 -5.23 -15.30
N LEU A 161 6.28 -4.72 -14.10
CA LEU A 161 5.07 -5.08 -13.36
C LEU A 161 3.81 -4.85 -14.19
N ILE A 162 3.71 -3.68 -14.83
CA ILE A 162 2.50 -3.20 -15.50
C ILE A 162 2.35 -3.95 -16.83
N PHE A 163 3.42 -4.03 -17.63
CA PHE A 163 3.45 -4.80 -18.89
C PHE A 163 3.06 -6.26 -18.67
N ARG A 164 3.61 -6.93 -17.64
CA ARG A 164 3.30 -8.32 -17.26
C ARG A 164 1.91 -8.49 -16.60
N THR A 165 1.21 -7.39 -16.32
CA THR A 165 -0.14 -7.42 -15.74
C THR A 165 -1.23 -7.20 -16.78
N VAL A 166 -1.07 -6.25 -17.71
CA VAL A 166 -2.10 -5.93 -18.72
C VAL A 166 -1.73 -6.28 -20.17
N GLY A 167 -0.44 -6.42 -20.47
CA GLY A 167 0.11 -6.60 -21.82
C GLY A 167 0.64 -5.29 -22.42
N ALA A 168 0.81 -5.29 -23.75
CA ALA A 168 1.38 -4.17 -24.51
C ALA A 168 0.42 -2.98 -24.74
N ASN A 169 -0.89 -3.12 -24.48
CA ASN A 169 -1.88 -2.06 -24.71
C ASN A 169 -1.64 -0.87 -23.75
N THR A 170 -1.33 0.29 -24.32
CA THR A 170 -0.96 1.53 -23.60
C THR A 170 -2.06 2.04 -22.67
N ASP A 171 -3.31 1.97 -23.10
CA ASP A 171 -4.44 2.55 -22.36
C ASP A 171 -4.70 1.74 -21.09
N GLN A 172 -4.66 0.42 -21.21
CA GLN A 172 -4.73 -0.49 -20.06
C GLN A 172 -3.52 -0.32 -19.13
N GLN A 173 -2.34 0.04 -19.63
CA GLN A 173 -1.19 0.38 -18.78
C GLN A 173 -1.42 1.69 -18.01
N ILE A 174 -2.04 2.71 -18.63
CA ILE A 174 -2.38 4.00 -17.99
C ILE A 174 -3.46 3.80 -16.91
N MET A 175 -4.49 3.00 -17.20
CA MET A 175 -5.52 2.64 -16.21
C MET A 175 -4.90 1.83 -15.05
N CYS A 176 -4.00 0.89 -15.34
CA CYS A 176 -3.28 0.10 -14.34
C CYS A 176 -2.37 0.97 -13.43
N LYS A 177 -1.61 1.92 -14.02
CA LYS A 177 -0.83 2.92 -13.26
C LYS A 177 -1.73 3.74 -12.34
N THR A 178 -2.86 4.22 -12.85
CA THR A 178 -3.86 4.98 -12.07
C THR A 178 -4.40 4.18 -10.89
N MET A 179 -4.71 2.89 -11.10
CA MET A 179 -5.23 2.01 -10.06
C MET A 179 -4.19 1.69 -8.97
N PHE A 180 -2.92 1.46 -9.34
CA PHE A 180 -1.85 1.27 -8.35
C PHE A 180 -1.49 2.55 -7.60
N ALA A 181 -1.58 3.73 -8.24
CA ALA A 181 -1.44 5.02 -7.56
C ALA A 181 -2.59 5.23 -6.55
N PHE A 182 -3.84 4.92 -6.91
CA PHE A 182 -4.98 4.94 -6.00
C PHE A 182 -4.74 4.03 -4.78
N PHE A 183 -4.33 2.77 -4.98
CA PHE A 183 -4.05 1.86 -3.86
C PHE A 183 -2.85 2.26 -3.00
N GLY A 184 -1.86 2.97 -3.56
CA GLY A 184 -0.78 3.58 -2.77
C GLY A 184 -1.30 4.69 -1.86
N LEU A 185 -1.99 5.67 -2.46
CA LEU A 185 -2.58 6.81 -1.74
C LEU A 185 -3.61 6.36 -0.68
N LEU A 186 -4.48 5.40 -1.00
CA LEU A 186 -5.50 4.88 -0.08
C LEU A 186 -4.89 4.24 1.18
N LYS A 187 -3.72 3.58 1.05
CA LYS A 187 -3.00 3.03 2.21
C LYS A 187 -2.33 4.12 3.04
N PHE A 188 -1.84 5.19 2.41
CA PHE A 188 -1.25 6.32 3.11
C PHE A 188 -2.30 7.14 3.84
N ASP A 189 -3.47 7.31 3.22
CA ASP A 189 -4.66 7.93 3.81
C ASP A 189 -5.16 7.17 5.05
N LEU A 190 -5.08 5.82 5.05
CA LEU A 190 -5.33 5.01 6.25
C LEU A 190 -4.28 5.25 7.34
N GLN A 191 -2.98 5.29 7.01
CA GLN A 191 -1.91 5.57 7.98
C GLN A 191 -2.09 6.96 8.63
N LEU A 192 -2.39 7.98 7.82
CA LEU A 192 -2.65 9.34 8.30
C LEU A 192 -3.94 9.42 9.11
N GLY A 193 -5.01 8.73 8.69
CA GLY A 193 -6.25 8.61 9.45
C GLY A 193 -6.05 8.02 10.84
N LEU A 194 -5.33 6.89 10.93
CA LEU A 194 -5.00 6.25 12.22
C LEU A 194 -4.09 7.12 13.09
N SER A 195 -3.10 7.80 12.49
CA SER A 195 -2.25 8.77 13.20
C SER A 195 -3.07 9.94 13.77
N MET A 196 -4.04 10.44 13.00
CA MET A 196 -4.94 11.54 13.40
C MET A 196 -5.91 11.13 14.52
N VAL A 197 -6.31 9.86 14.58
CA VAL A 197 -7.11 9.34 15.71
C VAL A 197 -6.25 9.28 16.99
N VAL A 198 -5.00 8.82 16.91
CA VAL A 198 -4.11 8.76 18.09
C VAL A 198 -3.73 10.14 18.62
N LEU A 199 -3.66 11.16 17.76
CA LEU A 199 -3.47 12.56 18.17
C LEU A 199 -4.56 13.12 19.11
N ILE A 200 -5.65 12.37 19.37
CA ILE A 200 -6.63 12.76 20.39
C ILE A 200 -6.08 12.68 21.84
N LEU A 201 -5.05 11.87 22.09
CA LEU A 201 -4.36 11.82 23.39
C LEU A 201 -3.47 13.06 23.59
N THR A 202 -4.08 14.22 23.90
CA THR A 202 -3.34 15.46 24.20
C THR A 202 -2.87 15.55 25.66
N ASN A 203 -3.61 14.97 26.59
CA ASN A 203 -3.28 14.91 28.02
C ASN A 203 -3.32 13.45 28.48
N GLY A 204 -2.26 12.69 28.18
CA GLY A 204 -2.29 11.23 28.10
C GLY A 204 -2.99 10.52 29.27
N THR A 205 -3.92 9.62 28.96
CA THR A 205 -4.81 8.88 29.90
C THR A 205 -5.76 9.71 30.79
N LYS A 206 -5.72 11.05 30.81
CA LYS A 206 -6.85 11.88 31.27
C LYS A 206 -7.76 12.19 30.08
N THR A 207 -8.52 11.17 29.71
CA THR A 207 -9.31 11.12 28.47
C THR A 207 -10.79 11.26 28.82
N ASP A 208 -11.50 12.25 28.24
CA ASP A 208 -12.95 12.36 28.45
C ASP A 208 -13.69 11.17 27.81
N THR A 209 -14.92 10.91 28.26
CA THR A 209 -15.81 9.90 27.67
C THR A 209 -15.92 10.04 26.15
N GLN A 210 -15.97 11.28 25.62
CA GLN A 210 -15.99 11.52 24.18
C GLN A 210 -14.67 11.08 23.51
N ASP A 211 -13.53 11.47 24.06
CA ASP A 211 -12.21 11.11 23.52
C ASP A 211 -11.97 9.58 23.58
N ILE A 212 -12.44 8.88 24.62
CA ILE A 212 -12.37 7.40 24.72
C ILE A 212 -13.20 6.75 23.61
N VAL A 213 -14.42 7.24 23.38
CA VAL A 213 -15.32 6.73 22.33
C VAL A 213 -14.70 6.96 20.94
N ILE A 214 -14.12 8.14 20.69
CA ILE A 214 -13.44 8.46 19.43
C ILE A 214 -12.20 7.58 19.23
N LEU A 215 -11.38 7.39 20.26
CA LEU A 215 -10.20 6.50 20.21
C LEU A 215 -10.59 5.04 19.92
N SER A 216 -11.75 4.60 20.39
CA SER A 216 -12.24 3.22 20.22
C SER A 216 -12.90 2.98 18.85
N ILE A 217 -13.75 3.90 18.39
CA ILE A 217 -14.52 3.76 17.16
C ILE A 217 -13.74 4.26 15.94
N GLY A 218 -12.95 5.32 16.09
CA GLY A 218 -12.18 5.96 15.02
C GLY A 218 -11.30 5.00 14.20
N PRO A 219 -10.50 4.10 14.82
CA PRO A 219 -9.66 3.17 14.07
C PRO A 219 -10.50 2.21 13.23
N VAL A 220 -11.58 1.66 13.82
CA VAL A 220 -12.51 0.76 13.14
C VAL A 220 -13.17 1.46 11.95
N TYR A 221 -13.61 2.71 12.12
CA TYR A 221 -14.19 3.52 11.05
C TYR A 221 -13.20 3.77 9.90
N THR A 222 -11.96 4.17 10.20
CA THR A 222 -10.94 4.39 9.15
C THR A 222 -10.62 3.10 8.37
N VAL A 223 -10.58 1.94 9.03
CA VAL A 223 -10.39 0.63 8.38
C VAL A 223 -11.60 0.26 7.51
N ILE A 224 -12.84 0.54 7.95
CA ILE A 224 -14.04 0.33 7.12
C ILE A 224 -14.00 1.21 5.86
N CYS A 225 -13.65 2.49 5.97
CA CYS A 225 -13.49 3.38 4.81
C CYS A 225 -12.41 2.88 3.84
N PHE A 226 -11.26 2.44 4.36
CA PHE A 226 -10.20 1.81 3.56
C PHE A 226 -10.70 0.56 2.82
N LEU A 227 -11.45 -0.32 3.50
CA LEU A 227 -12.01 -1.53 2.91
C LEU A 227 -13.06 -1.21 1.83
N LEU A 228 -13.92 -0.20 2.03
CA LEU A 228 -14.85 0.27 0.99
C LEU A 228 -14.11 0.76 -0.25
N GLY A 229 -13.09 1.60 -0.08
CA GLY A 229 -12.25 2.08 -1.18
C GLY A 229 -11.55 0.92 -1.91
N TYR A 230 -10.93 0.00 -1.17
CA TYR A 230 -10.22 -1.15 -1.73
C TYR A 230 -11.16 -2.12 -2.48
N LEU A 231 -12.29 -2.49 -1.87
CA LEU A 231 -13.26 -3.43 -2.44
C LEU A 231 -14.02 -2.83 -3.63
N SER A 232 -14.27 -1.51 -3.64
CA SER A 232 -14.93 -0.84 -4.76
C SER A 232 -14.16 -1.03 -6.07
N VAL A 233 -12.83 -0.89 -6.04
CA VAL A 233 -11.95 -1.08 -7.18
C VAL A 233 -11.70 -2.57 -7.44
N ARG A 234 -11.47 -3.38 -6.38
CA ARG A 234 -11.26 -4.83 -6.51
C ARG A 234 -12.42 -5.56 -7.18
N TRP A 235 -13.65 -5.05 -7.10
CA TRP A 235 -14.82 -5.63 -7.76
C TRP A 235 -15.45 -4.72 -8.84
N GLU A 236 -14.79 -3.60 -9.21
CA GLU A 236 -15.31 -2.56 -10.13
C GLU A 236 -16.77 -2.13 -9.79
N ASN A 237 -17.13 -2.19 -8.50
CA ASN A 237 -18.49 -2.08 -8.02
C ASN A 237 -18.86 -0.62 -7.74
N ARG A 238 -19.64 -0.04 -8.66
CA ARG A 238 -20.10 1.36 -8.59
C ARG A 238 -20.83 1.70 -7.28
N LYS A 239 -21.59 0.78 -6.67
CA LYS A 239 -22.29 1.02 -5.40
C LYS A 239 -21.30 1.22 -4.24
N LEU A 240 -20.26 0.41 -4.18
CA LEU A 240 -19.19 0.56 -3.18
C LEU A 240 -18.35 1.82 -3.42
N ALA A 241 -18.11 2.20 -4.68
CA ALA A 241 -17.39 3.43 -5.01
C ALA A 241 -18.18 4.69 -4.59
N ILE A 242 -19.51 4.70 -4.76
CA ILE A 242 -20.38 5.78 -4.26
C ILE A 242 -20.38 5.82 -2.73
N ALA A 243 -20.49 4.68 -2.05
CA ALA A 243 -20.40 4.62 -0.59
C ALA A 243 -19.05 5.12 -0.05
N PHE A 244 -17.94 4.76 -0.72
CA PHE A 244 -16.62 5.28 -0.43
C PHE A 244 -16.55 6.80 -0.66
N GLY A 245 -17.09 7.29 -1.78
CA GLY A 245 -17.18 8.72 -2.09
C GLY A 245 -17.93 9.54 -1.04
N ILE A 246 -19.00 9.01 -0.46
CA ILE A 246 -19.69 9.63 0.68
C ILE A 246 -18.77 9.67 1.91
N SER A 247 -18.06 8.57 2.22
CA SER A 247 -17.17 8.52 3.38
C SER A 247 -15.97 9.49 3.31
N LEU A 248 -15.52 9.83 2.09
CA LEU A 248 -14.49 10.86 1.87
C LEU A 248 -14.94 12.26 2.32
N LEU A 249 -16.24 12.53 2.42
CA LEU A 249 -16.79 13.80 2.94
C LEU A 249 -16.90 13.82 4.47
N THR A 250 -17.11 12.66 5.11
CA THR A 250 -17.23 12.57 6.57
C THR A 250 -15.88 12.76 7.28
N GLN A 251 -14.81 12.18 6.74
CA GLN A 251 -13.49 12.17 7.39
C GLN A 251 -12.84 13.56 7.57
N PRO A 252 -12.94 14.53 6.64
CA PRO A 252 -12.51 15.91 6.85
C PRO A 252 -13.18 16.60 8.06
N GLY A 253 -14.42 16.24 8.40
CA GLY A 253 -15.11 16.79 9.58
C GLY A 253 -14.39 16.48 10.89
N TYR A 254 -13.87 15.24 11.04
CA TYR A 254 -13.05 14.88 12.20
C TYR A 254 -11.71 15.63 12.23
N ILE A 255 -11.08 15.84 11.06
CA ILE A 255 -9.83 16.61 10.96
C ILE A 255 -10.07 18.07 11.41
N LEU A 256 -11.16 18.70 10.96
CA LEU A 256 -11.54 20.06 11.37
C LEU A 256 -11.85 20.16 12.86
N TYR A 257 -12.64 19.23 13.42
CA TYR A 257 -12.89 19.13 14.86
C TYR A 257 -11.57 19.09 15.65
N LYS A 258 -10.62 18.25 15.22
CA LYS A 258 -9.35 18.10 15.95
C LYS A 258 -8.41 19.29 15.77
N ILE A 259 -8.43 19.98 14.63
CA ILE A 259 -7.75 21.29 14.44
C ILE A 259 -8.28 22.30 15.48
N ILE A 260 -9.59 22.41 15.65
CA ILE A 260 -10.22 23.37 16.59
C ILE A 260 -9.90 22.97 18.04
N GLN A 261 -10.18 21.73 18.44
CA GLN A 261 -9.90 21.22 19.79
C GLN A 261 -8.42 21.42 20.18
N THR A 262 -7.48 21.27 19.24
CA THR A 262 -6.05 21.54 19.48
C THR A 262 -5.72 23.02 19.50
N GLY A 263 -6.35 23.86 18.67
CA GLY A 263 -6.17 25.32 18.66
C GLY A 263 -6.61 26.01 19.95
N GLU A 264 -7.71 25.55 20.55
CA GLU A 264 -8.24 26.06 21.83
C GLU A 264 -7.39 25.65 23.05
N ASN A 265 -6.54 24.61 22.90
CA ASN A 265 -5.77 24.01 23.99
C ASN A 265 -4.24 24.17 23.83
N ILE A 266 -3.78 25.14 23.02
CA ILE A 266 -2.35 25.43 22.86
C ILE A 266 -1.80 26.04 24.16
N ASN A 267 -0.80 25.35 24.74
CA ASN A 267 0.04 25.82 25.83
C ASN A 267 1.48 25.37 25.53
N ASP A 268 2.50 26.05 26.07
CA ASP A 268 3.92 25.80 25.75
C ASP A 268 4.34 24.33 25.90
N GLY A 269 3.88 23.66 26.96
CA GLY A 269 4.15 22.23 27.19
C GLY A 269 3.60 21.29 26.12
N ASN A 270 2.57 21.71 25.37
CA ASN A 270 1.92 20.96 24.30
C ASN A 270 2.21 21.52 22.90
N LEU A 271 3.06 22.55 22.75
CA LEU A 271 3.32 23.24 21.48
C LEU A 271 3.81 22.27 20.38
N ALA A 272 4.70 21.34 20.72
CA ALA A 272 5.16 20.31 19.79
C ALA A 272 4.01 19.42 19.29
N LEU A 273 3.05 19.08 20.16
CA LEU A 273 1.92 18.22 19.83
C LEU A 273 0.91 18.98 18.98
N ALA A 274 0.68 20.27 19.27
CA ALA A 274 -0.13 21.15 18.43
C ALA A 274 0.45 21.28 17.01
N ALA A 275 1.75 21.58 16.88
CA ALA A 275 2.43 21.65 15.58
C ALA A 275 2.37 20.31 14.81
N THR A 276 2.50 19.18 15.51
CA THR A 276 2.34 17.83 14.93
C THR A 276 0.91 17.58 14.46
N THR A 277 -0.10 18.03 15.21
CA THR A 277 -1.51 17.92 14.81
C THR A 277 -1.81 18.75 13.57
N PHE A 278 -1.38 20.02 13.51
CA PHE A 278 -1.62 20.87 12.34
C PHE A 278 -0.93 20.35 11.08
N THR A 279 0.32 19.88 11.19
CA THR A 279 1.06 19.30 10.06
C THR A 279 0.45 17.98 9.59
N CYS A 280 0.08 17.08 10.51
CA CYS A 280 -0.62 15.83 10.19
C CYS A 280 -2.00 16.09 9.55
N ALA A 281 -2.75 17.06 10.05
CA ALA A 281 -4.06 17.46 9.54
C ALA A 281 -3.99 18.04 8.12
N ALA A 282 -3.09 19.00 7.89
CA ALA A 282 -2.88 19.61 6.57
C ALA A 282 -2.47 18.56 5.53
N LEU A 283 -1.54 17.67 5.89
CA LEU A 283 -1.14 16.56 5.02
C LEU A 283 -2.29 15.58 4.76
N ALA A 284 -3.06 15.21 5.79
CA ALA A 284 -4.20 14.31 5.64
C ALA A 284 -5.26 14.89 4.69
N LEU A 285 -5.51 16.20 4.72
CA LEU A 285 -6.41 16.85 3.75
C LEU A 285 -5.85 16.82 2.33
N ILE A 286 -4.56 17.13 2.14
CA ILE A 286 -3.88 17.05 0.82
C ILE A 286 -3.96 15.63 0.25
N ILE A 287 -3.70 14.62 1.07
CA ILE A 287 -3.76 13.21 0.65
C ILE A 287 -5.20 12.75 0.40
N ARG A 288 -6.19 13.19 1.19
CA ARG A 288 -7.62 12.91 0.94
C ARG A 288 -8.08 13.48 -0.40
N ILE A 289 -7.64 14.69 -0.75
CA ILE A 289 -7.92 15.32 -2.07
C ILE A 289 -7.27 14.50 -3.19
N ALA A 290 -6.02 14.05 -3.03
CA ALA A 290 -5.37 13.17 -3.99
C ALA A 290 -6.10 11.82 -4.14
N VAL A 291 -6.52 11.20 -3.03
CA VAL A 291 -7.34 9.98 -3.02
C VAL A 291 -8.66 10.20 -3.76
N ALA A 292 -9.35 11.32 -3.55
CA ALA A 292 -10.60 11.65 -4.26
C ALA A 292 -10.39 11.78 -5.77
N ILE A 293 -9.34 12.48 -6.22
CA ILE A 293 -9.00 12.63 -7.64
C ILE A 293 -8.70 11.25 -8.27
N PHE A 294 -7.90 10.42 -7.61
CA PHE A 294 -7.57 9.08 -8.10
C PHE A 294 -8.76 8.09 -8.00
N ALA A 295 -9.66 8.25 -7.03
CA ALA A 295 -10.91 7.49 -6.93
C ALA A 295 -11.83 7.78 -8.12
N VAL A 296 -12.07 9.06 -8.44
CA VAL A 296 -12.87 9.46 -9.61
C VAL A 296 -12.26 8.94 -10.90
N ARG A 297 -10.94 9.11 -11.10
CA ARG A 297 -10.25 8.55 -12.27
C ARG A 297 -10.35 7.03 -12.37
N THR A 298 -10.30 6.32 -11.25
CA THR A 298 -10.41 4.85 -11.24
C THR A 298 -11.86 4.39 -11.48
N TYR A 299 -12.84 5.10 -10.94
CA TYR A 299 -14.28 4.87 -11.18
C TYR A 299 -14.67 5.05 -12.65
N LEU A 300 -14.12 6.06 -13.32
CA LEU A 300 -14.32 6.28 -14.77
C LEU A 300 -13.71 5.14 -15.64
N ASN A 301 -12.75 4.39 -15.09
CA ASN A 301 -12.14 3.23 -15.73
C ASN A 301 -12.85 1.89 -15.40
N PHE A 302 -14.00 1.90 -14.71
CA PHE A 302 -14.77 0.67 -14.43
C PHE A 302 -15.51 0.17 -15.68
N GLY A 303 -15.36 -1.12 -15.97
CA GLY A 303 -15.95 -1.81 -17.12
C GLY A 303 -14.94 -2.26 -18.18
N TYR A 304 -13.66 -1.89 -18.05
CA TYR A 304 -12.60 -2.25 -19.01
C TYR A 304 -11.88 -3.57 -18.70
N GLY A 305 -12.38 -4.36 -17.74
CA GLY A 305 -11.83 -5.68 -17.38
C GLY A 305 -10.45 -5.64 -16.70
N LEU A 306 -10.05 -4.49 -16.17
CA LEU A 306 -8.72 -4.28 -15.58
C LEU A 306 -8.56 -5.10 -14.29
N SER A 307 -9.57 -5.13 -13.43
CA SER A 307 -9.50 -5.82 -12.15
C SER A 307 -9.32 -7.33 -12.31
N GLU A 308 -9.89 -7.94 -13.36
CA GLU A 308 -9.69 -9.36 -13.67
C GLU A 308 -8.23 -9.69 -14.01
N LYS A 309 -7.56 -8.81 -14.78
CA LYS A 309 -6.15 -8.96 -15.16
C LYS A 309 -5.19 -8.75 -13.99
N VAL A 310 -5.49 -7.81 -13.09
CA VAL A 310 -4.64 -7.50 -11.93
C VAL A 310 -4.87 -8.46 -10.76
N PHE A 311 -6.11 -8.92 -10.59
CA PHE A 311 -6.54 -9.80 -9.50
C PHE A 311 -7.30 -11.03 -10.03
N PRO A 312 -6.63 -11.96 -10.74
CA PRO A 312 -7.26 -13.17 -11.23
C PRO A 312 -7.92 -13.93 -10.07
N MET A 313 -9.23 -14.17 -10.16
CA MET A 313 -9.88 -15.13 -9.28
C MET A 313 -9.54 -16.53 -9.77
N SER A 314 -9.05 -17.39 -8.88
CA SER A 314 -8.78 -18.80 -9.16
C SER A 314 -10.11 -19.54 -9.37
N LYS A 315 -10.65 -19.50 -10.60
CA LYS A 315 -11.89 -20.19 -11.01
C LYS A 315 -11.67 -21.70 -11.13
N HIS A 316 -11.42 -22.33 -9.99
CA HIS A 316 -10.89 -23.69 -9.93
C HIS A 316 -12.01 -24.74 -9.89
N ARG A 317 -12.57 -25.06 -11.07
CA ARG A 317 -13.67 -26.03 -11.32
C ARG A 317 -15.03 -25.61 -10.71
N SER A 318 -16.16 -26.18 -11.14
CA SER A 318 -16.42 -27.33 -12.03
C SER A 318 -16.52 -27.00 -13.53
N VAL A 319 -15.81 -27.78 -14.33
CA VAL A 319 -16.20 -28.18 -15.70
C VAL A 319 -16.24 -29.70 -15.69
N THR A 320 -17.38 -30.17 -15.17
CA THR A 320 -17.87 -31.53 -14.92
C THR A 320 -19.28 -31.26 -14.37
N ASP A 321 -20.38 -31.57 -15.03
CA ASP A 321 -20.59 -32.50 -16.15
C ASP A 321 -20.65 -31.83 -17.54
N GLY A 322 -20.61 -32.63 -18.60
CA GLY A 322 -20.60 -32.22 -20.00
C GLY A 322 -20.19 -33.33 -20.97
N SER A 323 -20.41 -34.61 -20.65
CA SER A 323 -20.11 -35.72 -21.55
C SER A 323 -21.15 -36.85 -21.45
N LYS A 324 -22.36 -36.54 -21.92
CA LYS A 324 -23.37 -37.47 -22.40
C LYS A 324 -24.34 -36.72 -23.32
N ASP A 325 -25.16 -37.48 -24.04
CA ASP A 325 -26.26 -37.00 -24.88
C ASP A 325 -25.83 -36.12 -26.08
N MET A 326 -24.99 -36.70 -26.96
CA MET A 326 -25.01 -36.38 -28.39
C MET A 326 -25.75 -37.53 -29.10
N PRO A 327 -26.80 -37.27 -29.90
CA PRO A 327 -27.64 -38.33 -30.46
C PRO A 327 -26.94 -39.06 -31.62
N ASP A 328 -27.23 -40.36 -31.75
CA ASP A 328 -26.72 -41.19 -32.85
C ASP A 328 -27.11 -40.62 -34.22
N SER A 329 -26.16 -40.64 -35.15
CA SER A 329 -26.40 -40.42 -36.58
C SER A 329 -25.81 -41.59 -37.37
N PRO A 330 -26.49 -42.06 -38.43
CA PRO A 330 -26.34 -43.44 -38.88
C PRO A 330 -25.05 -43.72 -39.66
N THR A 331 -24.59 -44.95 -39.54
CA THR A 331 -23.48 -45.53 -40.30
C THR A 331 -23.67 -45.39 -41.81
N ARG A 332 -22.63 -44.88 -42.49
CA ARG A 332 -22.39 -45.16 -43.91
C ARG A 332 -21.34 -46.25 -44.02
N HIS A 333 -21.62 -47.26 -44.84
CA HIS A 333 -20.64 -48.28 -45.20
C HIS A 333 -19.61 -47.74 -46.20
N SER A 334 -18.48 -48.46 -46.26
CA SER A 334 -17.57 -48.60 -47.40
C SER A 334 -18.31 -49.04 -48.70
N GLU A 335 -17.70 -49.17 -49.88
CA GLU A 335 -16.28 -49.18 -50.27
C GLU A 335 -16.09 -48.74 -51.75
N GLU A 336 -14.87 -48.87 -52.25
CA GLU A 336 -14.25 -48.40 -53.50
C GLU A 336 -14.87 -48.78 -54.88
N GLY A 337 -14.27 -48.24 -55.96
CA GLY A 337 -14.53 -48.57 -57.38
C GLY A 337 -14.92 -47.35 -58.23
N LEU A 338 -14.08 -46.63 -58.98
CA LEU A 338 -12.96 -46.92 -59.92
C LEU A 338 -13.39 -47.16 -61.40
N LYS A 339 -13.36 -46.06 -62.17
CA LYS A 339 -13.05 -45.92 -63.63
C LYS A 339 -14.04 -46.37 -64.74
N LYS A 340 -14.14 -45.44 -65.70
CA LYS A 340 -14.22 -45.54 -67.19
C LYS A 340 -15.58 -45.77 -67.88
N ASP A 341 -15.83 -44.89 -68.86
CA ASP A 341 -15.98 -45.12 -70.32
C ASP A 341 -16.60 -46.48 -70.74
N ASP A 342 -17.60 -46.57 -71.63
CA ASP A 342 -17.81 -45.86 -72.91
C ASP A 342 -19.30 -45.88 -73.38
N SER A 343 -19.59 -45.11 -74.45
CA SER A 343 -20.83 -45.10 -75.30
C SER A 343 -22.11 -44.51 -74.71
#